data_AF-A0A2N5B6V2-F1
#
_entry.id   AF-A0A2N5B6V2-F1
#
_cell.length_a   1.000
_cell.length_b   1.000
_cell.length_c   1.000
_cell.angle_alpha   90.00
_cell.angle_beta   90.00
_cell.angle_gamma   90.00
#
_symmetry.space_group_name_H-M   'P 1'
#
loop_
_entity.id
_entity.type
_entity.pdbx_description
1 polymer ?
#
loop_
_entity_poly.entity_id
_entity_poly.type
_entity_poly.pdbx_seq_one_letter_code
_entity_poly.pdbx_strand_id
1 'polypeptide(L)'
;MRYNTGNPVGPDGSNSPFDLYDNSGIIDLLLTGPLGEYLDRLGVPLKSWRGIMQQVTDYLIDQSYESVYLTYSAGVVVERQTQLVQRAGELYRVMNASDIPLTLTGTWAADAPKLQAVGDAALRQALASSTGATFVHRGSSTVDADLAALEVSDAAQNVQLQENTDALAGIGRVFSNVLDPAVIDLHFGTLCGVGWGGASEPGMIVSTTTTASVTPSSFDIPVASSSTFFVDQIICWLASDSQYYTGVIKQINAGPTLRIDRPAGVAIAAGAPVYNFNRD
;
A
#
# COMPACT_ATOMS: atom_id res chain seq x y z
N MET A 1 -27.36 -4.61 -77.91
CA MET A 1 -27.23 -6.06 -77.67
C MET A 1 -25.76 -6.39 -77.78
N ARG A 2 -25.17 -6.99 -76.74
CA ARG A 2 -23.82 -7.60 -76.81
C ARG A 2 -23.95 -8.99 -77.41
N TYR A 3 -22.93 -9.45 -78.14
CA TYR A 3 -23.01 -10.70 -78.88
C TYR A 3 -22.95 -11.92 -77.96
N ASN A 4 -22.33 -11.78 -76.77
CA ASN A 4 -22.29 -12.75 -75.68
C ASN A 4 -21.98 -14.17 -76.19
N THR A 5 -20.95 -14.28 -77.02
CA THR A 5 -20.72 -15.50 -77.81
C THR A 5 -20.32 -16.72 -76.96
N GLY A 6 -19.92 -16.51 -75.70
CA GLY A 6 -19.56 -17.58 -74.78
C GLY A 6 -18.27 -18.33 -75.16
N ASN A 7 -17.49 -17.82 -76.13
CA ASN A 7 -16.25 -18.46 -76.54
C ASN A 7 -15.24 -18.47 -75.39
N PRO A 8 -14.56 -19.61 -75.14
CA PRO A 8 -13.54 -19.69 -74.09
C PRO A 8 -12.36 -18.74 -74.35
N VAL A 9 -11.64 -18.36 -73.30
CA VAL A 9 -10.35 -17.67 -73.43
C VAL A 9 -9.29 -18.73 -73.68
N GLY A 10 -8.76 -18.80 -74.91
CA GLY A 10 -7.66 -19.70 -75.27
C GLY A 10 -6.28 -19.17 -74.84
N PRO A 11 -5.19 -19.90 -75.14
CA PRO A 11 -3.82 -19.49 -74.80
C PRO A 11 -3.45 -18.09 -75.32
N ASP A 12 -4.00 -17.70 -76.48
CA ASP A 12 -3.77 -16.39 -77.12
C ASP A 12 -5.01 -15.48 -77.06
N GLY A 13 -5.99 -15.78 -76.21
CA GLY A 13 -7.27 -15.06 -76.16
C GLY A 13 -8.33 -15.61 -77.13
N SER A 14 -9.34 -14.80 -77.49
CA SER A 14 -10.37 -15.15 -78.48
C SER A 14 -10.09 -14.44 -79.80
N ASN A 15 -10.14 -15.19 -80.91
CA ASN A 15 -10.00 -14.67 -82.27
C ASN A 15 -11.33 -14.17 -82.87
N SER A 16 -12.43 -14.23 -82.11
CA SER A 16 -13.74 -13.81 -82.59
C SER A 16 -13.87 -12.28 -82.61
N PRO A 17 -14.27 -11.67 -83.74
CA PRO A 17 -14.51 -10.23 -83.80
C PRO A 17 -15.67 -9.79 -82.89
N PHE A 18 -16.60 -10.69 -82.58
CA PHE A 18 -17.70 -10.42 -81.65
C PHE A 18 -17.24 -10.33 -80.19
N ASP A 19 -16.25 -11.13 -79.79
CA ASP A 19 -15.67 -11.04 -78.45
C ASP A 19 -14.85 -9.77 -78.26
N LEU A 20 -14.21 -9.30 -79.34
CA LEU A 20 -13.52 -8.01 -79.34
C LEU A 20 -14.51 -6.86 -79.11
N TYR A 21 -15.67 -6.90 -79.77
CA TYR A 21 -16.73 -5.91 -79.57
C TYR A 21 -17.31 -5.95 -78.14
N ASP A 22 -17.54 -7.14 -77.60
CA ASP A 22 -18.04 -7.27 -76.23
C ASP A 22 -17.01 -6.74 -75.22
N ASN A 23 -15.73 -7.11 -75.38
CA ASN A 23 -14.64 -6.64 -74.52
C ASN A 23 -14.48 -5.11 -74.56
N SER A 24 -14.54 -4.47 -75.74
CA SER A 24 -14.37 -3.02 -75.82
C SER A 24 -15.44 -2.27 -75.05
N GLY A 25 -16.69 -2.72 -75.14
CA GLY A 25 -17.78 -2.14 -74.34
C GLY A 25 -17.66 -2.45 -72.85
N ILE A 26 -17.15 -3.63 -72.47
CA ILE A 26 -16.93 -3.99 -71.06
C ILE A 26 -15.84 -3.12 -70.45
N ILE A 27 -14.73 -2.93 -71.17
CA ILE A 27 -13.59 -2.13 -70.72
C ILE A 27 -14.02 -0.68 -70.48
N ASP A 28 -14.85 -0.12 -71.37
CA ASP A 28 -15.40 1.23 -71.16
C ASP A 28 -16.27 1.31 -69.90
N LEU A 29 -17.13 0.32 -69.65
CA LEU A 29 -17.90 0.25 -68.40
C LEU A 29 -17.01 0.05 -67.17
N LEU A 30 -15.99 -0.79 -67.24
CA LEU A 30 -15.06 -1.02 -66.13
C LEU A 30 -14.24 0.23 -65.80
N LEU A 31 -13.91 1.08 -66.79
CA LEU A 31 -13.11 2.28 -66.55
C LEU A 31 -13.97 3.51 -66.21
N THR A 32 -15.08 3.71 -66.92
CA THR A 32 -15.86 4.96 -66.91
C THR A 32 -17.29 4.78 -66.37
N GLY A 33 -17.72 3.54 -66.15
CA GLY A 33 -19.08 3.24 -65.71
C GLY A 33 -19.37 3.65 -64.26
N PRO A 34 -20.63 3.99 -63.93
CA PRO A 34 -21.01 4.44 -62.58
C PRO A 34 -21.02 3.33 -61.51
N LEU A 35 -21.09 2.05 -61.90
CA LEU A 35 -21.19 0.93 -60.96
C LEU A 35 -19.80 0.48 -60.47
N GLY A 36 -19.75 -0.09 -59.27
CA GLY A 36 -18.50 -0.63 -58.69
C GLY A 36 -18.05 -1.95 -59.30
N GLU A 37 -18.91 -2.59 -60.08
CA GLU A 37 -18.69 -3.92 -60.64
C GLU A 37 -19.51 -4.09 -61.91
N TYR A 38 -18.94 -4.79 -62.88
CA TYR A 38 -19.60 -5.18 -64.13
C TYR A 38 -19.24 -6.61 -64.47
N LEU A 39 -20.14 -7.29 -65.18
CA LEU A 39 -19.85 -8.62 -65.71
C LEU A 39 -18.89 -8.53 -66.90
N ASP A 40 -17.91 -9.42 -66.93
CA ASP A 40 -17.05 -9.66 -68.08
C ASP A 40 -17.81 -10.34 -69.22
N ARG A 41 -17.13 -10.64 -70.33
CA ARG A 41 -17.78 -11.25 -71.50
C ARG A 41 -18.21 -12.70 -71.27
N LEU A 42 -17.75 -13.32 -70.18
CA LEU A 42 -18.08 -14.67 -69.74
C LEU A 42 -19.14 -14.67 -68.62
N GLY A 43 -19.61 -13.51 -68.18
CA GLY A 43 -20.57 -13.37 -67.08
C GLY A 43 -19.94 -13.40 -65.69
N VAL A 44 -18.61 -13.27 -65.58
CA VAL A 44 -17.88 -13.20 -64.32
C VAL A 44 -17.84 -11.75 -63.82
N PRO A 45 -18.22 -11.49 -62.56
CA PRO A 45 -18.12 -10.15 -61.97
C PRO A 45 -16.67 -9.66 -61.86
N LEU A 46 -16.39 -8.46 -62.38
CA LEU A 46 -15.11 -7.76 -62.32
C LEU A 46 -15.30 -6.38 -61.69
N LYS A 47 -14.42 -6.03 -60.73
CA LYS A 47 -14.40 -4.69 -60.14
C LYS A 47 -14.05 -3.64 -61.20
N SER A 48 -14.85 -2.60 -61.28
CA SER A 48 -14.54 -1.40 -62.07
C SER A 48 -13.39 -0.61 -61.41
N TRP A 49 -12.79 0.33 -62.12
CA TRP A 49 -11.83 1.29 -61.56
C TRP A 49 -12.38 1.97 -60.32
N ARG A 50 -13.65 2.38 -60.35
CA ARG A 50 -14.36 2.94 -59.20
C ARG A 50 -14.45 1.95 -58.04
N GLY A 51 -14.77 0.68 -58.30
CA GLY A 51 -14.82 -0.37 -57.28
C GLY A 51 -13.45 -0.69 -56.67
N ILE A 52 -12.39 -0.67 -57.48
CA ILE A 52 -10.99 -0.83 -57.01
C ILE A 52 -10.60 0.36 -56.13
N MET A 53 -10.88 1.60 -56.55
CA MET A 53 -10.58 2.80 -55.77
C MET A 53 -11.33 2.80 -54.42
N GLN A 54 -12.58 2.33 -54.40
CA GLN A 54 -13.31 2.14 -53.13
C GLN A 54 -12.61 1.12 -52.23
N GLN A 55 -12.25 -0.05 -52.76
CA GLN A 55 -11.57 -1.09 -51.97
C GLN A 55 -10.19 -0.63 -51.45
N VAL A 56 -9.42 0.10 -52.26
CA VAL A 56 -8.15 0.69 -51.82
C VAL A 56 -8.38 1.75 -50.75
N THR A 57 -9.45 2.54 -50.86
CA THR A 57 -9.84 3.50 -49.83
C THR A 57 -10.21 2.80 -48.53
N ASP A 58 -11.04 1.75 -48.59
CA ASP A 58 -11.42 0.95 -47.42
C ASP A 58 -10.17 0.32 -46.76
N TYR A 59 -9.24 -0.21 -47.56
CA TYR A 59 -7.96 -0.72 -47.07
C TYR A 59 -7.12 0.38 -46.39
N LEU A 60 -7.03 1.57 -46.97
CA LEU A 60 -6.31 2.70 -46.36
C LEU A 60 -6.98 3.19 -45.07
N ILE A 61 -8.31 3.15 -44.99
CA ILE A 61 -9.09 3.40 -43.76
C ILE A 61 -8.68 2.40 -42.68
N ASP A 62 -8.68 1.11 -43.02
CA ASP A 62 -8.36 0.03 -42.09
C ASP A 62 -6.91 0.09 -41.63
N GLN A 63 -6.01 0.61 -42.47
CA GLN A 63 -4.59 0.82 -42.15
C GLN A 63 -4.30 2.19 -41.51
N SER A 64 -5.30 3.07 -41.36
CA SER A 64 -5.16 4.40 -40.75
C SER A 64 -4.07 5.30 -41.37
N TYR A 65 -3.76 5.14 -42.66
CA TYR A 65 -2.78 5.99 -43.36
C TYR A 65 -3.47 7.13 -44.10
N GLU A 66 -3.52 8.31 -43.48
CA GLU A 66 -3.55 9.56 -44.23
C GLU A 66 -2.35 10.42 -43.82
N SER A 67 -1.61 10.94 -44.81
CA SER A 67 -0.38 11.72 -44.58
C SER A 67 -0.63 13.23 -44.54
N VAL A 68 -1.84 13.68 -44.88
CA VAL A 68 -2.21 15.10 -44.97
C VAL A 68 -3.49 15.30 -44.18
N TYR A 69 -3.42 16.17 -43.17
CA TYR A 69 -4.53 16.45 -42.26
C TYR A 69 -5.12 17.81 -42.55
N LEU A 70 -6.43 17.92 -42.37
CA LEU A 70 -7.15 19.19 -42.39
C LEU A 70 -6.95 19.89 -41.04
N THR A 71 -6.50 21.13 -41.03
CA THR A 71 -6.48 21.92 -39.79
C THR A 71 -7.91 22.30 -39.40
N TYR A 72 -8.33 22.02 -38.16
CA TYR A 72 -9.67 22.36 -37.68
C TYR A 72 -9.90 23.88 -37.71
N SER A 73 -10.83 24.33 -38.57
CA SER A 73 -11.33 25.70 -38.59
C SER A 73 -12.76 25.75 -39.14
N ALA A 74 -13.46 26.87 -38.91
CA ALA A 74 -14.78 27.08 -39.50
C ALA A 74 -14.72 27.02 -41.03
N GLY A 75 -15.69 26.35 -41.65
CA GLY A 75 -15.81 26.23 -43.11
C GLY A 75 -14.93 25.15 -43.75
N VAL A 76 -14.11 24.43 -42.97
CA VAL A 76 -13.37 23.27 -43.47
C VAL A 76 -14.34 22.14 -43.79
N VAL A 77 -14.21 21.58 -44.98
CA VAL A 77 -15.08 20.49 -45.45
C VAL A 77 -14.31 19.18 -45.41
N VAL A 78 -14.85 18.21 -44.69
CA VAL A 78 -14.39 16.81 -44.71
C VAL A 78 -15.20 16.10 -45.79
N GLU A 79 -14.53 15.74 -46.89
CA GLU A 79 -15.15 15.21 -48.11
C GLU A 79 -15.16 13.68 -48.17
N ARG A 80 -14.29 13.02 -47.40
CA ARG A 80 -14.12 11.56 -47.41
C ARG A 80 -13.85 11.02 -46.02
N GLN A 81 -14.30 9.80 -45.73
CA GLN A 81 -14.22 9.24 -44.38
C GLN A 81 -12.81 8.87 -43.92
N THR A 82 -11.86 8.81 -44.85
CA THR A 82 -10.43 8.73 -44.58
C THR A 82 -9.84 10.03 -44.05
N GLN A 83 -10.50 11.17 -44.28
CA GLN A 83 -9.92 12.48 -43.96
C GLN A 83 -9.81 12.69 -42.46
N LEU A 84 -8.58 12.97 -42.00
CA LEU A 84 -8.32 13.32 -40.62
C LEU A 84 -8.27 14.83 -40.44
N VAL A 85 -8.92 15.29 -39.39
CA VAL A 85 -8.93 16.68 -38.94
C VAL A 85 -8.03 16.79 -37.73
N GLN A 86 -7.02 17.67 -37.80
CA GLN A 86 -6.14 17.96 -36.68
C GLN A 86 -6.70 19.12 -35.84
N ARG A 87 -6.82 18.90 -34.54
CA ARG A 87 -7.13 19.95 -33.56
C ARG A 87 -6.22 19.80 -32.35
N ALA A 88 -5.47 20.85 -32.02
CA ALA A 88 -4.63 20.93 -30.82
C ALA A 88 -3.59 19.79 -30.66
N GLY A 89 -3.15 19.19 -31.76
CA GLY A 89 -2.22 18.05 -31.77
C GLY A 89 -2.88 16.70 -32.06
N GLU A 90 -4.21 16.63 -31.96
CA GLU A 90 -4.97 15.39 -31.97
C GLU A 90 -5.69 15.23 -33.30
N LEU A 91 -5.74 13.99 -33.78
CA LEU A 91 -6.35 13.63 -35.05
C LEU A 91 -7.74 13.05 -34.82
N TYR A 92 -8.71 13.55 -35.58
CA TYR A 92 -10.10 13.17 -35.52
C TYR A 92 -10.61 12.72 -36.89
N ARG A 93 -11.45 11.69 -36.92
CA ARG A 93 -12.21 11.28 -38.11
C ARG A 93 -13.70 11.48 -37.91
N VAL A 94 -14.44 11.61 -39.00
CA VAL A 94 -15.92 11.60 -38.95
C VAL A 94 -16.43 10.22 -38.57
N MET A 95 -17.33 10.17 -37.58
CA MET A 95 -17.89 8.91 -37.04
C MET A 95 -18.79 8.21 -38.06
N ASN A 96 -19.75 8.92 -38.64
CA ASN A 96 -20.72 8.33 -39.57
C ASN A 96 -20.42 8.74 -41.00
N ALA A 97 -20.40 7.78 -41.91
CA ALA A 97 -20.25 8.03 -43.34
C ALA A 97 -21.34 8.96 -43.90
N SER A 98 -22.56 8.91 -43.31
CA SER A 98 -23.71 9.71 -43.71
C SER A 98 -23.58 11.20 -43.40
N ASP A 99 -22.68 11.57 -42.49
CA ASP A 99 -22.41 12.98 -42.14
C ASP A 99 -21.49 13.65 -43.17
N ILE A 100 -20.96 12.89 -44.13
CA ILE A 100 -20.05 13.37 -45.17
C ILE A 100 -20.85 13.76 -46.42
N PRO A 101 -20.59 14.93 -47.04
CA PRO A 101 -19.55 15.91 -46.68
C PRO A 101 -19.89 16.71 -45.41
N LEU A 102 -18.97 16.73 -44.45
CA LEU A 102 -19.14 17.44 -43.18
C LEU A 102 -18.46 18.80 -43.24
N THR A 103 -19.23 19.88 -43.19
CA THR A 103 -18.67 21.23 -43.01
C THR A 103 -18.52 21.52 -41.51
N LEU A 104 -17.29 21.74 -41.08
CA LEU A 104 -16.99 22.08 -39.69
C LEU A 104 -17.46 23.50 -39.38
N THR A 105 -18.17 23.64 -38.27
CA THR A 105 -18.70 24.93 -37.83
C THR A 105 -17.64 25.80 -37.19
N GLY A 106 -16.52 25.20 -36.75
CA GLY A 106 -15.48 25.86 -35.96
C GLY A 106 -15.83 25.99 -34.48
N THR A 107 -17.03 25.53 -34.08
CA THR A 107 -17.46 25.44 -32.68
C THR A 107 -17.33 23.99 -32.21
N TRP A 108 -16.35 23.72 -31.35
CA TRP A 108 -16.03 22.36 -30.92
C TRP A 108 -17.22 21.62 -30.31
N ALA A 109 -18.02 22.30 -29.48
CA ALA A 109 -19.19 21.67 -28.85
C ALA A 109 -20.22 21.13 -29.85
N ALA A 110 -20.30 21.73 -31.06
CA ALA A 110 -21.20 21.28 -32.12
C ALA A 110 -20.58 20.20 -33.01
N ASP A 111 -19.27 20.26 -33.24
CA ASP A 111 -18.56 19.35 -34.15
C ASP A 111 -18.10 18.06 -33.45
N ALA A 112 -17.73 18.11 -32.17
CA ALA A 112 -17.19 16.99 -31.40
C ALA A 112 -18.06 15.72 -31.42
N PRO A 113 -19.41 15.79 -31.32
CA PRO A 113 -20.25 14.58 -31.35
C PRO A 113 -20.18 13.81 -32.67
N LYS A 114 -19.69 14.44 -33.76
CA LYS A 114 -19.55 13.82 -35.08
C LYS A 114 -18.14 13.32 -35.36
N LEU A 115 -17.22 13.54 -34.42
CA LEU A 115 -15.78 13.33 -34.60
C LEU A 115 -15.22 12.36 -33.55
N GLN A 116 -14.49 11.34 -34.00
CA GLN A 116 -13.82 10.37 -33.14
C GLN A 116 -12.30 10.55 -33.21
N ALA A 117 -11.63 10.52 -32.06
CA ALA A 117 -10.17 10.57 -32.00
C ALA A 117 -9.54 9.27 -32.55
N VAL A 118 -8.51 9.39 -33.38
CA VAL A 118 -7.87 8.25 -34.10
C VAL A 118 -6.37 8.12 -33.77
N GLY A 119 -5.78 9.13 -33.11
CA GLY A 119 -4.36 9.11 -32.78
C GLY A 119 -4.03 8.33 -31.49
N ASP A 120 -2.87 7.66 -31.49
CA ASP A 120 -2.27 7.07 -30.28
C ASP A 120 -2.02 8.12 -29.18
N ALA A 121 -1.77 9.38 -29.53
CA ALA A 121 -1.68 10.49 -28.58
C ALA A 121 -2.97 10.67 -27.75
N ALA A 122 -4.15 10.54 -28.38
CA ALA A 122 -5.43 10.59 -27.68
C ALA A 122 -5.64 9.40 -26.75
N LEU A 123 -5.19 8.20 -27.15
CA LEU A 123 -5.21 7.02 -26.28
C LEU A 123 -4.26 7.20 -25.10
N ARG A 124 -3.03 7.69 -25.30
CA ARG A 124 -2.08 8.00 -24.22
C ARG A 124 -2.63 9.06 -23.26
N GLN A 125 -3.29 10.09 -23.79
CA GLN A 125 -3.93 11.13 -22.97
C GLN A 125 -5.09 10.57 -22.16
N ALA A 126 -5.92 9.70 -22.74
CA ALA A 126 -7.00 9.02 -22.04
C ALA A 126 -6.47 8.10 -20.92
N LEU A 127 -5.43 7.31 -21.21
CA LEU A 127 -4.77 6.41 -20.25
C LEU A 127 -4.03 7.17 -19.13
N ALA A 128 -3.54 8.38 -19.40
CA ALA A 128 -2.86 9.21 -18.41
C ALA A 128 -3.83 10.01 -17.50
N SER A 129 -5.13 10.04 -17.82
CA SER A 129 -6.13 10.72 -16.99
C SER A 129 -6.40 9.97 -15.69
N SER A 130 -7.04 10.64 -14.71
CA SER A 130 -7.44 10.02 -13.44
C SER A 130 -8.42 8.85 -13.61
N THR A 131 -9.11 8.76 -14.75
CA THR A 131 -9.99 7.63 -15.10
C THR A 131 -9.35 6.68 -16.12
N GLY A 132 -8.07 6.87 -16.45
CA GLY A 132 -7.35 6.12 -17.48
C GLY A 132 -7.33 4.61 -17.23
N ALA A 133 -7.28 4.21 -15.96
CA ALA A 133 -7.31 2.82 -15.52
C ALA A 133 -8.60 2.07 -15.92
N THR A 134 -9.71 2.77 -16.17
CA THR A 134 -10.98 2.17 -16.59
C THR A 134 -10.95 1.65 -18.03
N PHE A 135 -10.04 2.17 -18.86
CA PHE A 135 -9.87 1.75 -20.25
C PHE A 135 -9.02 0.48 -20.41
N VAL A 136 -8.39 -0.01 -19.33
CA VAL A 136 -7.58 -1.23 -19.32
C VAL A 136 -8.36 -2.34 -18.63
N HIS A 137 -9.03 -3.19 -19.42
CA HIS A 137 -9.71 -4.38 -18.91
C HIS A 137 -8.70 -5.49 -18.61
N ARG A 138 -8.81 -6.10 -17.42
CA ARG A 138 -8.36 -7.48 -17.15
C ARG A 138 -9.62 -8.36 -17.13
N GLY A 139 -9.52 -9.63 -17.52
CA GLY A 139 -10.66 -10.51 -17.86
C GLY A 139 -11.77 -10.74 -16.79
N SER A 140 -11.76 -10.05 -15.65
CA SER A 140 -12.79 -10.14 -14.59
C SER A 140 -13.06 -8.83 -13.83
N SER A 141 -12.29 -7.76 -14.03
CA SER A 141 -12.43 -6.48 -13.29
C SER A 141 -11.70 -5.33 -14.01
N THR A 142 -11.93 -4.08 -13.58
CA THR A 142 -11.09 -2.94 -13.95
C THR A 142 -9.95 -2.78 -12.96
N VAL A 143 -8.83 -2.17 -13.36
CA VAL A 143 -7.72 -1.85 -12.43
C VAL A 143 -8.18 -0.96 -11.27
N ASP A 144 -9.14 -0.06 -11.53
CA ASP A 144 -9.76 0.82 -10.52
C ASP A 144 -10.49 0.02 -9.42
N ALA A 145 -11.27 -0.99 -9.81
CA ALA A 145 -11.98 -1.84 -8.86
C ALA A 145 -11.02 -2.63 -7.95
N ASP A 146 -9.89 -3.09 -8.49
CA ASP A 146 -8.91 -3.82 -7.70
C ASP A 146 -8.11 -2.90 -6.77
N LEU A 147 -7.82 -1.67 -7.22
CA LEU A 147 -7.13 -0.68 -6.38
C LEU A 147 -8.01 -0.29 -5.19
N ALA A 148 -9.31 -0.04 -5.43
CA ALA A 148 -10.27 0.19 -4.36
C ALA A 148 -10.36 -1.00 -3.39
N ALA A 149 -10.30 -2.24 -3.90
CA ALA A 149 -10.28 -3.43 -3.05
C ALA A 149 -9.00 -3.53 -2.19
N LEU A 150 -7.84 -3.14 -2.75
CA LEU A 150 -6.58 -3.08 -2.01
C LEU A 150 -6.61 -2.01 -0.91
N GLU A 151 -7.13 -0.82 -1.19
CA GLU A 151 -7.28 0.25 -0.19
C GLU A 151 -8.16 -0.17 1.00
N VAL A 152 -9.24 -0.90 0.73
CA VAL A 152 -10.10 -1.48 1.78
C VAL A 152 -9.33 -2.52 2.60
N SER A 153 -8.54 -3.38 1.96
CA SER A 153 -7.73 -4.38 2.67
C SER A 153 -6.64 -3.75 3.54
N ASP A 154 -6.00 -2.67 3.07
CA ASP A 154 -4.95 -1.97 3.81
C ASP A 154 -5.53 -1.29 5.06
N ALA A 155 -6.68 -0.62 4.91
CA ALA A 155 -7.41 -0.05 6.04
C ALA A 155 -7.77 -1.10 7.10
N ALA A 156 -8.22 -2.29 6.69
CA ALA A 156 -8.52 -3.39 7.60
C ALA A 156 -7.27 -3.92 8.33
N GLN A 157 -6.14 -4.02 7.63
CA GLN A 157 -4.87 -4.42 8.25
C GLN A 157 -4.39 -3.40 9.28
N ASN A 158 -4.52 -2.10 9.00
CA ASN A 158 -4.16 -1.03 9.93
C ASN A 158 -4.98 -1.09 11.23
N VAL A 159 -6.28 -1.41 11.14
CA VAL A 159 -7.13 -1.64 12.33
C VAL A 159 -6.61 -2.83 13.14
N GLN A 160 -6.31 -3.95 12.49
CA GLN A 160 -5.82 -5.14 13.20
C GLN A 160 -4.46 -4.92 13.88
N LEU A 161 -3.57 -4.16 13.24
CA LEU A 161 -2.28 -3.77 13.82
C LEU A 161 -2.46 -2.90 15.06
N GLN A 162 -3.40 -1.97 15.04
CA GLN A 162 -3.71 -1.13 16.20
C GLN A 162 -4.25 -1.99 17.35
N GLU A 163 -5.21 -2.87 17.09
CA GLU A 163 -5.75 -3.78 18.10
C GLU A 163 -4.66 -4.66 18.73
N ASN A 164 -3.75 -5.21 17.92
CA ASN A 164 -2.63 -6.01 18.40
C ASN A 164 -1.66 -5.18 19.25
N THR A 165 -1.42 -3.93 18.85
CA THR A 165 -0.56 -2.99 19.58
C THR A 165 -1.17 -2.64 20.93
N ASP A 166 -2.47 -2.36 20.97
CA ASP A 166 -3.21 -2.07 22.20
C ASP A 166 -3.25 -3.28 23.14
N ALA A 167 -3.49 -4.47 22.58
CA ALA A 167 -3.44 -5.73 23.33
C ALA A 167 -2.05 -5.96 23.96
N LEU A 168 -0.97 -5.71 23.20
CA LEU A 168 0.40 -5.84 23.70
C LEU A 168 0.70 -4.82 24.81
N ALA A 169 0.25 -3.58 24.66
CA ALA A 169 0.37 -2.54 25.68
C ALA A 169 -0.39 -2.92 26.97
N GLY A 170 -1.57 -3.55 26.83
CA GLY A 170 -2.41 -3.98 27.95
C GLY A 170 -1.89 -5.20 28.73
N ILE A 171 -0.96 -5.97 28.18
CA ILE A 171 -0.40 -7.15 28.87
C ILE A 171 0.42 -6.75 30.11
N GLY A 172 0.91 -5.51 30.22
CA GLY A 172 1.59 -4.99 31.41
C GLY A 172 2.90 -5.71 31.79
N ARG A 173 3.32 -6.71 31.00
CA ARG A 173 4.60 -7.41 31.16
C ARG A 173 5.64 -6.63 30.37
N VAL A 174 6.23 -5.65 31.05
CA VAL A 174 7.47 -5.06 30.57
C VAL A 174 8.54 -6.15 30.73
N PHE A 175 8.92 -6.81 29.64
CA PHE A 175 10.20 -7.52 29.63
C PHE A 175 11.28 -6.45 29.68
N SER A 176 11.57 -6.01 30.90
CA SER A 176 12.62 -5.05 31.17
C SER A 176 13.95 -5.78 31.07
N ASN A 177 14.86 -5.23 30.27
CA ASN A 177 16.27 -5.60 30.32
C ASN A 177 17.00 -4.85 31.45
N VAL A 178 16.30 -4.03 32.23
CA VAL A 178 16.78 -3.58 33.54
C VAL A 178 16.81 -4.81 34.41
N LEU A 179 18.00 -5.17 34.87
CA LEU A 179 18.17 -6.19 35.91
C LEU A 179 17.43 -5.67 37.15
N ASP A 180 16.16 -6.03 37.31
CA ASP A 180 15.51 -5.91 38.61
C ASP A 180 16.35 -6.76 39.56
N PRO A 181 16.90 -6.17 40.64
CA PRO A 181 17.73 -6.94 41.55
C PRO A 181 16.90 -8.11 42.05
N ALA A 182 17.42 -9.33 41.87
CA ALA A 182 16.79 -10.50 42.45
C ALA A 182 16.63 -10.24 43.96
N VAL A 183 15.40 -10.24 44.45
CA VAL A 183 15.14 -10.21 45.89
C VAL A 183 15.48 -11.59 46.42
N ILE A 184 16.71 -11.76 46.87
CA ILE A 184 17.14 -12.99 47.54
C ILE A 184 16.68 -12.88 48.99
N ASP A 185 15.62 -13.61 49.33
CA ASP A 185 15.14 -13.76 50.72
C ASP A 185 16.07 -14.71 51.47
N LEU A 186 17.03 -14.16 52.21
CA LEU A 186 18.05 -14.92 52.94
C LEU A 186 17.59 -15.17 54.38
N HIS A 187 16.88 -16.28 54.62
CA HIS A 187 16.55 -16.76 55.96
C HIS A 187 17.14 -18.16 56.23
N PHE A 188 17.45 -18.43 57.49
CA PHE A 188 17.90 -19.75 57.97
C PHE A 188 16.85 -20.31 58.96
N GLY A 189 16.04 -21.27 58.53
CA GLY A 189 14.97 -21.89 59.34
C GLY A 189 13.60 -21.92 58.65
N THR A 190 12.59 -22.50 59.32
CA THR A 190 11.19 -22.51 58.83
C THR A 190 10.55 -21.15 59.10
N LEU A 191 10.15 -20.45 58.04
CA LEU A 191 9.46 -19.16 58.14
C LEU A 191 7.96 -19.36 58.38
N CYS A 192 7.44 -18.70 59.40
CA CYS A 192 6.02 -18.40 59.56
C CYS A 192 5.87 -16.88 59.74
N GLY A 193 4.87 -16.27 59.11
CA GLY A 193 4.66 -14.83 59.18
C GLY A 193 3.18 -14.46 59.18
N VAL A 194 2.86 -13.38 59.89
CA VAL A 194 1.66 -12.56 59.67
C VAL A 194 2.03 -11.44 58.70
N GLY A 195 1.09 -11.04 57.85
CA GLY A 195 1.35 -10.23 56.66
C GLY A 195 1.77 -8.78 56.95
N TRP A 196 1.98 -8.02 55.88
CA TRP A 196 2.38 -6.61 55.93
C TRP A 196 1.14 -5.71 55.93
N GLY A 197 0.31 -5.76 56.98
CA GLY A 197 -1.05 -5.22 56.92
C GLY A 197 -1.67 -4.70 58.20
N GLY A 198 -1.19 -3.55 58.72
CA GLY A 198 -2.01 -2.65 59.55
C GLY A 198 -1.52 -2.37 60.97
N ALA A 199 -1.84 -1.18 61.47
CA ALA A 199 -1.36 -0.59 62.73
C ALA A 199 -1.75 -1.34 64.03
N SER A 200 -2.36 -2.52 63.92
CA SER A 200 -2.87 -3.32 65.04
C SER A 200 -2.38 -4.77 65.02
N GLU A 201 -1.44 -5.14 64.14
CA GLU A 201 -0.84 -6.48 64.18
C GLU A 201 0.30 -6.57 65.21
N PRO A 202 0.37 -7.65 66.02
CA PRO A 202 1.55 -7.94 66.83
C PRO A 202 2.75 -8.20 65.90
N GLY A 203 3.76 -7.34 65.92
CA GLY A 203 5.01 -7.55 65.16
C GLY A 203 5.40 -6.52 64.11
N MET A 204 4.80 -5.32 64.10
CA MET A 204 5.22 -4.18 63.26
C MET A 204 6.76 -4.04 63.18
N ILE A 205 7.30 -3.73 61.98
CA ILE A 205 8.70 -3.32 61.83
C ILE A 205 8.91 -2.07 62.68
N VAL A 206 9.66 -2.20 63.77
CA VAL A 206 10.09 -1.07 64.58
C VAL A 206 11.47 -0.66 64.10
N SER A 207 11.61 0.63 63.80
CA SER A 207 12.88 1.22 63.42
C SER A 207 13.42 2.11 64.53
N THR A 208 14.73 2.13 64.65
CA THR A 208 15.49 3.14 65.39
C THR A 208 16.60 3.67 64.48
N THR A 209 17.37 4.64 64.96
CA THR A 209 18.53 5.18 64.25
C THR A 209 19.79 5.04 65.08
N THR A 210 20.93 4.89 64.43
CA THR A 210 22.21 4.93 65.13
C THR A 210 22.47 6.33 65.72
N THR A 211 23.06 6.40 66.91
CA THR A 211 23.39 7.68 67.56
C THR A 211 24.81 8.14 67.28
N ALA A 212 25.67 7.25 66.80
CA ALA A 212 27.04 7.53 66.40
C ALA A 212 27.47 6.64 65.23
N SER A 213 28.52 7.04 64.52
CA SER A 213 29.09 6.23 63.47
C SER A 213 29.78 4.99 64.05
N VAL A 214 29.60 3.84 63.41
CA VAL A 214 30.21 2.56 63.78
C VAL A 214 31.28 2.23 62.76
N THR A 215 32.51 1.97 63.23
CA THR A 215 33.61 1.56 62.37
C THR A 215 33.47 0.07 62.00
N PRO A 216 34.01 -0.36 60.85
CA PRO A 216 34.17 -1.78 60.56
C PRO A 216 34.90 -2.49 61.70
N SER A 217 34.67 -3.80 61.84
CA SER A 217 35.16 -4.64 62.94
C SER A 217 34.52 -4.40 64.32
N SER A 218 33.64 -3.40 64.47
CA SER A 218 32.87 -3.21 65.71
C SER A 218 31.74 -4.23 65.85
N PHE A 219 31.47 -4.68 67.07
CA PHE A 219 30.31 -5.53 67.39
C PHE A 219 29.12 -4.74 67.94
N ASP A 220 29.33 -3.47 68.28
CA ASP A 220 28.38 -2.67 69.04
C ASP A 220 27.81 -1.57 68.14
N ILE A 221 26.48 -1.52 68.03
CA ILE A 221 25.72 -0.52 67.28
C ILE A 221 24.95 0.34 68.28
N PRO A 222 25.39 1.57 68.56
CA PRO A 222 24.68 2.48 69.46
C PRO A 222 23.45 3.04 68.74
N VAL A 223 22.27 2.90 69.36
CA VAL A 223 20.98 3.27 68.78
C VAL A 223 20.23 4.26 69.65
N ALA A 224 19.26 4.99 69.07
CA ALA A 224 18.48 5.98 69.78
C ALA A 224 17.53 5.35 70.81
N SER A 225 17.03 4.14 70.53
CA SER A 225 16.26 3.34 71.48
C SER A 225 16.45 1.85 71.20
N SER A 226 16.63 1.07 72.27
CA SER A 226 16.63 -0.40 72.23
C SER A 226 15.35 -0.99 72.83
N SER A 227 14.32 -0.18 73.14
CA SER A 227 13.15 -0.61 73.93
C SER A 227 12.28 -1.68 73.24
N THR A 228 12.42 -1.83 71.93
CA THR A 228 11.65 -2.77 71.10
C THR A 228 12.52 -3.87 70.49
N PHE A 229 13.77 -3.98 70.95
CA PHE A 229 14.73 -4.98 70.50
C PHE A 229 14.95 -6.03 71.57
N PHE A 230 15.23 -7.27 71.15
CA PHE A 230 15.42 -8.41 72.04
C PHE A 230 16.73 -9.14 71.74
N VAL A 231 17.28 -9.84 72.74
CA VAL A 231 18.41 -10.75 72.53
C VAL A 231 17.95 -11.94 71.68
N ASP A 232 18.84 -12.40 70.82
CA ASP A 232 18.64 -13.41 69.77
C ASP A 232 17.68 -13.01 68.64
N GLN A 233 17.28 -11.73 68.57
CA GLN A 233 16.52 -11.19 67.45
C GLN A 233 17.40 -10.86 66.25
N ILE A 234 16.88 -11.12 65.04
CA ILE A 234 17.49 -10.66 63.79
C ILE A 234 17.17 -9.19 63.56
N ILE A 235 18.18 -8.42 63.19
CA ILE A 235 18.06 -7.02 62.80
C ILE A 235 18.70 -6.79 61.43
N CYS A 236 18.30 -5.72 60.75
CA CYS A 236 19.11 -5.13 59.68
C CYS A 236 19.44 -3.67 59.94
N TRP A 237 20.51 -3.21 59.31
CA TRP A 237 20.91 -1.81 59.32
C TRP A 237 21.43 -1.39 57.94
N LEU A 238 21.32 -0.10 57.63
CA LEU A 238 21.89 0.49 56.43
C LEU A 238 23.36 0.85 56.66
N ALA A 239 24.28 0.28 55.88
CA ALA A 239 25.70 0.62 55.94
C ALA A 239 26.06 1.77 54.97
N SER A 240 27.26 2.31 55.10
CA SER A 240 27.75 3.45 54.30
C SER A 240 27.92 3.15 52.80
N ASP A 241 27.90 1.88 52.39
CA ASP A 241 27.89 1.45 50.98
C ASP A 241 26.48 1.40 50.38
N SER A 242 25.48 1.92 51.10
CA SER A 242 24.06 1.91 50.70
C SER A 242 23.46 0.51 50.57
N GLN A 243 24.06 -0.50 51.24
CA GLN A 243 23.51 -1.85 51.34
C GLN A 243 23.00 -2.15 52.75
N TYR A 244 22.04 -3.07 52.82
CA TYR A 244 21.52 -3.57 54.08
C TYR A 244 22.32 -4.79 54.53
N TYR A 245 22.78 -4.75 55.77
CA TYR A 245 23.45 -5.87 56.42
C TYR A 245 22.57 -6.40 57.54
N THR A 246 22.72 -7.69 57.84
CA THR A 246 21.97 -8.38 58.89
C THR A 246 22.89 -8.91 59.98
N GLY A 247 22.32 -9.07 61.16
CA GLY A 247 23.00 -9.65 62.32
C GLY A 247 21.99 -10.06 63.38
N VAL A 248 22.45 -10.85 64.33
CA VAL A 248 21.65 -11.29 65.47
C VAL A 248 22.12 -10.55 66.72
N ILE A 249 21.20 -9.96 67.47
CA ILE A 249 21.53 -9.31 68.75
C ILE A 249 21.95 -10.38 69.75
N LYS A 250 23.16 -10.28 70.30
CA LYS A 250 23.65 -11.15 71.39
C LYS A 250 23.59 -10.52 72.76
N GLN A 251 23.51 -9.20 72.82
CA GLN A 251 23.39 -8.47 74.08
C GLN A 251 22.84 -7.06 73.82
N ILE A 252 22.07 -6.52 74.78
CA ILE A 252 21.67 -5.11 74.80
C ILE A 252 22.38 -4.44 75.98
N ASN A 253 23.28 -3.51 75.67
CA ASN A 253 24.10 -2.80 76.65
C ASN A 253 23.42 -1.51 77.13
N ALA A 254 23.85 -0.99 78.29
CA ALA A 254 23.42 0.31 78.80
C ALA A 254 23.86 1.45 77.84
N GLY A 255 23.02 2.48 77.68
CA GLY A 255 23.26 3.56 76.69
C GLY A 255 22.82 3.14 75.29
N PRO A 256 21.53 2.78 75.14
CA PRO A 256 20.97 1.76 74.22
C PRO A 256 21.92 1.34 73.09
N THR A 257 22.67 0.25 73.31
CA THR A 257 23.63 -0.26 72.32
C THR A 257 23.37 -1.74 72.06
N LEU A 258 23.22 -2.10 70.79
CA LEU A 258 22.95 -3.47 70.33
C LEU A 258 24.28 -4.14 69.98
N ARG A 259 24.63 -5.21 70.70
CA ARG A 259 25.79 -6.03 70.38
C ARG A 259 25.37 -7.15 69.44
N ILE A 260 25.96 -7.22 68.25
CA ILE A 260 25.65 -8.22 67.23
C ILE A 260 26.58 -9.45 67.29
N ASP A 261 26.15 -10.55 66.66
CA ASP A 261 26.83 -11.85 66.65
C ASP A 261 28.16 -11.88 65.90
N ARG A 262 28.37 -10.92 65.00
CA ARG A 262 29.56 -10.77 64.16
C ARG A 262 29.92 -9.30 64.03
N PRO A 263 31.19 -8.96 63.78
CA PRO A 263 31.56 -7.57 63.63
C PRO A 263 30.97 -6.97 62.34
N ALA A 264 30.67 -5.67 62.35
CA ALA A 264 30.24 -4.93 61.18
C ALA A 264 31.32 -4.98 60.09
N GLY A 265 30.99 -5.51 58.91
CA GLY A 265 31.92 -5.59 57.78
C GLY A 265 32.18 -4.24 57.11
N VAL A 266 31.19 -3.34 57.16
CA VAL A 266 31.22 -2.00 56.56
C VAL A 266 30.84 -0.97 57.63
N ALA A 267 31.34 0.26 57.47
CA ALA A 267 31.01 1.36 58.37
C ALA A 267 29.50 1.65 58.37
N ILE A 268 29.00 2.10 59.51
CA ILE A 268 27.61 2.55 59.67
C ILE A 268 27.65 4.04 60.02
N ALA A 269 26.93 4.87 59.28
CA ALA A 269 26.88 6.31 59.57
C ALA A 269 26.03 6.59 60.82
N ALA A 270 26.29 7.70 61.51
CA ALA A 270 25.35 8.22 62.51
C ALA A 270 24.01 8.58 61.84
N GLY A 271 22.89 8.26 62.50
CA GLY A 271 21.55 8.44 61.96
C GLY A 271 21.10 7.36 60.98
N ALA A 272 21.93 6.35 60.70
CA ALA A 272 21.54 5.24 59.84
C ALA A 272 20.37 4.45 60.46
N PRO A 273 19.37 4.05 59.66
CA PRO A 273 18.24 3.29 60.17
C PRO A 273 18.66 1.86 60.54
N VAL A 274 18.10 1.38 61.65
CA VAL A 274 18.21 0.01 62.16
C VAL A 274 16.80 -0.52 62.36
N TYR A 275 16.50 -1.67 61.77
CA TYR A 275 15.18 -2.29 61.78
C TYR A 275 15.23 -3.62 62.51
N ASN A 276 14.20 -3.92 63.28
CA ASN A 276 13.99 -5.27 63.80
C ASN A 276 13.18 -6.11 62.80
N PHE A 277 13.40 -7.42 62.83
CA PHE A 277 12.52 -8.39 62.18
C PHE A 277 11.83 -9.22 63.25
N ASN A 278 10.50 -9.25 63.16
CA ASN A 278 9.59 -10.10 63.92
C ASN A 278 9.61 -9.93 65.45
N ARG A 279 8.42 -10.02 66.02
CA ARG A 279 8.16 -10.38 67.41
C ARG A 279 7.31 -11.64 67.33
N ASP A 280 7.76 -12.73 67.92
CA ASP A 280 6.84 -13.82 68.29
C ASP A 280 5.88 -13.31 69.40
#